data_AF-A0AAU5CTC9-F1
#
_entry.id   AF-A0AAU5CTC9-F1
#
_cell.length_a   1.000
_cell.length_b   1.000
_cell.length_c   1.000
_cell.angle_alpha   90.00
_cell.angle_beta   90.00
_cell.angle_gamma   90.00
#
_symmetry.space_group_name_H-M   'P 1'
#
loop_
_entity.id
_entity.type
_entity.pdbx_description
1 polymer ?
#
loop_
_entity_poly.entity_id
_entity_poly.type
_entity_poly.pdbx_seq_one_letter_code
_entity_poly.pdbx_strand_id
1 'polypeptide(L)' 'MPDILNGTIEPGQVFNATTDLDGVPVGYQDMADRKSLKVLVKP' A
#
# COMPACT_ATOMS: atom_id res chain seq x y z
N MET A 1 0.08 14.32 -13.30
CA MET A 1 0.46 12.98 -13.82
C MET A 1 1.77 12.94 -14.59
N PRO A 2 2.25 13.99 -15.30
CA PRO A 2 3.52 13.93 -16.02
C PRO A 2 4.68 13.40 -15.17
N ASP A 3 4.79 13.85 -13.92
CA ASP A 3 5.88 13.48 -13.01
C ASP A 3 5.88 12.01 -12.58
N ILE A 4 4.73 11.33 -12.63
CA ILE A 4 4.65 9.89 -12.37
C ILE A 4 5.03 9.13 -13.64
N LEU A 5 4.52 9.57 -14.79
CA LEU A 5 4.73 8.90 -16.08
C LEU A 5 6.17 9.05 -16.58
N ASN A 6 6.85 10.13 -16.23
CA ASN A 6 8.26 10.38 -16.55
C ASN A 6 9.23 9.85 -15.47
N GLY A 7 8.73 9.22 -14.40
CA GLY A 7 9.54 8.61 -13.34
C GLY A 7 10.11 9.57 -12.29
N THR A 8 9.73 10.85 -12.29
CA THR A 8 10.16 11.82 -11.27
C THR A 8 9.60 11.48 -9.88
N ILE A 9 8.40 10.90 -9.81
CA ILE A 9 7.74 10.48 -8.58
C ILE A 9 7.30 9.03 -8.70
N GLU A 10 7.66 8.23 -7.70
CA GLU A 10 7.22 6.84 -7.56
C GLU A 10 6.18 6.71 -6.44
N PRO A 11 4.87 6.90 -6.72
CA PRO A 11 3.84 6.87 -5.69
C PRO A 11 3.68 5.49 -5.04
N GLY A 12 4.16 4.42 -5.69
CA GLY A 12 4.10 3.05 -5.16
C GLY A 12 4.95 2.84 -3.89
N GLN A 13 5.92 3.70 -3.60
CA GLN A 13 6.77 3.56 -2.41
C GLN A 13 6.00 3.75 -1.08
N VAL A 14 4.79 4.31 -1.11
CA VAL A 14 3.95 4.46 0.08
C VAL A 14 3.43 3.13 0.63
N PHE A 15 3.41 2.07 -0.20
CA PHE A 15 3.00 0.73 0.20
C PHE A 15 4.12 0.09 1.01
N ASN A 16 3.88 -0.07 2.31
CA ASN A 16 4.85 -0.62 3.26
C ASN A 16 4.48 -2.02 3.76
N ALA A 17 3.36 -2.57 3.29
CA ALA A 17 2.92 -3.95 3.55
C ALA A 17 2.22 -4.53 2.31
N THR A 18 2.19 -5.86 2.19
CA THR A 18 1.50 -6.59 1.11
C THR A 18 0.66 -7.72 1.70
N THR A 19 -0.50 -8.00 1.11
CA THR A 19 -1.40 -9.10 1.51
C THR A 19 -2.14 -9.69 0.31
N ASP A 20 -2.78 -10.84 0.48
CA ASP A 20 -3.79 -11.39 -0.42
C ASP A 20 -5.21 -10.90 -0.07
N LEU A 21 -6.23 -11.42 -0.78
CA LEU A 21 -7.64 -11.05 -0.55
C LEU A 21 -8.14 -11.43 0.85
N ASP A 22 -7.70 -12.57 1.39
CA ASP A 22 -8.14 -13.05 2.70
C ASP A 22 -7.56 -12.22 3.85
N GLY A 23 -6.37 -11.63 3.66
CA GLY A 23 -5.73 -10.77 4.66
C GLY A 23 -6.21 -9.31 4.69
N VAL A 24 -7.18 -8.91 3.87
CA VAL A 24 -7.74 -7.54 3.87
C VAL A 24 -8.22 -7.08 5.26
N PRO A 25 -8.94 -7.90 6.06
CA PRO A 25 -9.36 -7.50 7.41
C PRO A 25 -8.17 -7.17 8.34
N VAL A 26 -7.10 -7.97 8.27
CA VAL A 26 -5.87 -7.74 9.05
C VAL A 26 -5.19 -6.44 8.58
N GLY A 27 -5.12 -6.20 7.27
CA GLY A 27 -4.57 -4.97 6.72
C GLY A 27 -5.26 -3.71 7.24
N TYR A 28 -6.60 -3.74 7.41
CA TYR A 28 -7.33 -2.64 8.05
C TYR A 28 -6.95 -2.44 9.51
N GLN A 29 -6.85 -3.52 10.29
CA GLN A 29 -6.45 -3.44 11.69
C GLN A 29 -5.04 -2.87 11.84
N ASP A 30 -4.10 -3.30 11.01
CA ASP A 30 -2.72 -2.79 11.04
C ASP A 30 -2.63 -1.30 10.70
N MET A 31 -3.48 -0.81 9.79
CA MET A 31 -3.57 0.62 9.49
C MET A 31 -4.22 1.41 10.65
N ALA A 32 -5.24 0.84 11.31
CA ALA A 32 -5.86 1.44 12.50
C ALA A 32 -4.88 1.52 13.68
N ASP A 33 -4.10 0.46 13.89
CA ASP A 33 -3.05 0.37 14.91
C ASP A 33 -1.79 1.18 14.56
N ARG A 34 -1.76 1.85 13.40
CA ARG A 34 -0.61 2.61 12.89
C ARG A 34 0.67 1.77 12.69
N LYS A 35 0.53 0.47 12.47
CA LYS A 35 1.63 -0.44 12.09
C LYS A 35 1.94 -0.35 10.60
N SER A 36 0.91 -0.11 9.79
CA SER A 36 1.02 0.01 8.34
C SER A 36 0.51 1.37 7.84
N LEU A 37 1.20 1.96 6.86
CA LEU A 37 0.80 3.20 6.19
C LEU A 37 -0.15 2.92 5.03
N LYS A 38 0.26 2.05 4.10
CA LYS A 38 -0.56 1.57 2.98
C LYS A 38 -0.26 0.10 2.72
N VAL A 39 -1.31 -0.70 2.58
CA VAL A 39 -1.24 -2.13 2.28
C VAL A 39 -1.57 -2.34 0.80
N LEU A 40 -0.71 -3.08 0.09
CA LEU A 40 -0.94 -3.49 -1.29
C LEU A 40 -1.58 -4.88 -1.31
N VAL A 41 -2.77 -5.00 -1.89
CA VAL A 41 -3.42 -6.30 -2.10
C VAL A 41 -2.93 -6.89 -3.42
N LYS A 42 -2.39 -8.11 -3.37
CA LYS A 42 -1.97 -8.90 -4.54
C LYS A 42 -2.84 -10.16 -4.62
N PRO A 43 -3.78 -10.23 -5.58
CA PRO A 43 -4.59 -11.42 -5.84
C PRO A 43 -3.76 -12.63 -6.27
#